data_AF-A0A7V3Y2P3-F1
#
_entry.id   AF-A0A7V3Y2P3-F1
#
_cell.length_a   1.000
_cell.length_b   1.000
_cell.length_c   1.000
_cell.angle_alpha   90.00
_cell.angle_beta   90.00
_cell.angle_gamma   90.00
#
_symmetry.space_group_name_H-M   'P 1'
#
loop_
_entity.id
_entity.type
_entity.pdbx_description
1 polymer ?
#
loop_
_entity_poly.entity_id
_entity_poly.type
_entity_poly.pdbx_seq_one_letter_code
_entity_poly.pdbx_strand_id
1 'polypeptide(L)' 'EFTIVTPNEVDASAGKISLSSPIGRSLHKKTVGDEITVQIPAGTKRFRIEKLVTIHGEELSL' A
#
# COMPACT_ATOMS: atom_id res chain seq x y z
N GLU A 1 -2.55 -8.47 0.35
CA GLU A 1 -2.31 -7.60 1.50
C GLU A 1 -0.94 -6.97 1.37
N PHE A 2 -0.78 -5.72 1.82
CA PHE A 2 0.52 -5.05 1.86
C PHE A 2 0.72 -4.43 3.24
N THR A 3 1.92 -4.59 3.81
CA THR A 3 2.32 -3.92 5.05
C THR A 3 3.30 -2.82 4.72
N ILE A 4 3.02 -1.59 5.17
CA ILE A 4 3.94 -0.48 5.03
C ILE A 4 4.97 -0.58 6.16
N VAL A 5 6.24 -0.70 5.79
CA VAL A 5 7.35 -0.91 6.72
C VAL A 5 8.46 0.12 6.51
N THR A 6 9.41 0.16 7.44
CA THR A 6 10.63 0.95 7.29
C THR A 6 11.52 0.36 6.17
N PRO A 7 12.42 1.17 5.55
CA PRO A 7 13.26 0.68 4.45
C PRO A 7 14.09 -0.58 4.76
N ASN A 8 14.48 -0.77 6.02
CA ASN A 8 15.32 -1.90 6.46
C ASN A 8 14.56 -3.23 6.53
N GLU A 9 13.22 -3.19 6.49
CA GLU A 9 12.34 -4.35 6.67
C GLU A 9 11.60 -4.75 5.39
N VAL A 10 11.92 -4.08 4.26
CA VAL A 10 11.25 -4.30 2.98
C VAL A 10 11.51 -5.72 2.47
N ASP A 11 10.42 -6.38 2.10
CA ASP A 11 10.40 -7.68 1.43
C ASP A 11 9.17 -7.73 0.53
N ALA A 12 9.38 -7.44 -0.76
CA ALA A 12 8.29 -7.36 -1.74
C ALA A 12 7.58 -8.71 -1.94
N SER A 13 8.30 -9.83 -1.77
CA SER A 13 7.72 -11.18 -1.89
C SER A 13 6.78 -11.49 -0.72
N ALA A 14 7.07 -10.93 0.46
CA ALA A 14 6.20 -11.02 1.64
C ALA A 14 5.14 -9.89 1.71
N GLY A 15 5.04 -9.03 0.70
CA GLY A 15 4.11 -7.89 0.72
C GLY A 15 4.51 -6.75 1.65
N LYS A 16 5.74 -6.73 2.15
CA LYS A 16 6.29 -5.63 2.94
C LYS A 16 6.89 -4.57 2.03
N ILE A 17 6.28 -3.39 1.98
CA ILE A 17 6.66 -2.30 1.07
C ILE A 17 6.98 -1.03 1.85
N SER A 18 7.82 -0.16 1.28
CA SER A 18 8.02 1.18 1.83
C SER A 18 7.01 2.18 1.28
N LEU A 19 6.83 3.31 1.96
CA LEU A 19 6.08 4.48 1.43
C LEU A 19 6.68 5.03 0.13
N SER A 20 7.98 4.84 -0.11
CA SER A 20 8.67 5.30 -1.31
C SER A 20 8.50 4.38 -2.53
N SER A 21 7.99 3.17 -2.34
CA SER A 21 7.70 2.24 -3.44
C SER A 21 6.63 2.79 -4.40
N PRO A 22 6.51 2.29 -5.65
CA PRO A 22 5.45 2.72 -6.57
C PRO A 22 4.05 2.56 -5.99
N ILE A 23 3.79 1.45 -5.28
CA ILE A 23 2.51 1.21 -4.59
C ILE A 23 2.37 2.19 -3.42
N GLY A 24 3.37 2.30 -2.54
CA GLY A 24 3.33 3.19 -1.38
C GLY A 24 3.05 4.66 -1.74
N ARG A 25 3.68 5.16 -2.81
CA ARG A 25 3.46 6.53 -3.31
C ARG A 25 2.04 6.74 -3.83
N SER A 26 1.45 5.74 -4.47
CA SER A 26 0.09 5.83 -5.01
C SER A 26 -1.01 5.88 -3.94
N LEU A 27 -0.70 5.44 -2.71
CA LEU A 27 -1.62 5.49 -1.56
C LEU A 27 -1.68 6.88 -0.91
N HIS A 28 -0.85 7.83 -1.33
CA HIS A 28 -0.82 9.16 -0.73
C HIS A 28 -2.18 9.87 -0.87
N LYS A 29 -2.75 10.33 0.26
CA LYS A 29 -4.09 10.96 0.36
C LYS A 29 -5.24 10.08 -0.13
N LYS A 30 -5.06 8.76 -0.12
CA LYS A 30 -6.12 7.80 -0.44
C LYS A 30 -6.73 7.20 0.81
N THR A 31 -7.99 6.82 0.70
CA THR A 31 -8.83 6.30 1.79
C THR A 31 -9.50 4.99 1.37
N VAL A 32 -10.14 4.31 2.32
CA VAL A 32 -10.88 3.08 2.03
C VAL A 32 -11.96 3.37 0.98
N GLY A 33 -12.06 2.49 -0.02
CA GLY A 33 -12.96 2.64 -1.16
C GLY A 33 -12.33 3.30 -2.39
N ASP A 34 -11.19 3.98 -2.24
CA ASP A 34 -10.48 4.58 -3.37
C ASP A 34 -9.85 3.51 -4.28
N GLU A 35 -9.79 3.83 -5.57
CA GLU A 35 -9.01 3.08 -6.56
C GLU A 35 -7.71 3.82 -6.91
N ILE A 36 -6.64 3.03 -7.07
CA ILE A 36 -5.31 3.50 -7.46
C ILE A 36 -4.82 2.73 -8.68
N THR A 37 -4.11 3.43 -9.56
CA THR A 37 -3.41 2.82 -10.69
C THR A 37 -1.91 2.97 -10.47
N VAL A 38 -1.19 1.85 -10.52
CA VAL A 38 0.24 1.79 -10.23
C VAL A 38 1.00 1.30 -11.45
N GLN A 39 2.00 2.06 -11.86
CA GLN A 39 2.99 1.61 -12.84
C GLN A 39 4.08 0.79 -12.13
N ILE A 40 4.27 -0.43 -12.58
CA ILE A 40 5.35 -1.33 -12.17
C ILE A 40 6.09 -1.81 -13.42
N PRO A 41 7.32 -2.36 -13.31
CA PRO A 41 8.08 -2.82 -14.49
C PRO A 41 7.32 -3.82 -15.37
N ALA A 42 6.44 -4.63 -14.76
CA ALA A 42 5.59 -5.60 -15.46
C ALA A 42 4.34 -5.00 -16.12
N GLY A 43 4.18 -3.66 -16.11
CA GLY A 43 3.04 -2.96 -16.70
C GLY A 43 2.22 -2.17 -15.67
N THR A 44 0.95 -1.91 -16.00
CA THR A 44 0.05 -1.13 -15.14
C THR A 44 -0.87 -2.07 -14.37
N LYS A 45 -0.97 -1.90 -13.05
CA LYS A 45 -1.93 -2.60 -12.19
C LYS A 45 -2.90 -1.62 -11.55
N ARG A 46 -4.16 -2.06 -11.38
CA ARG A 46 -5.18 -1.33 -10.62
C ARG A 46 -5.47 -2.04 -9.32
N PHE A 47 -5.63 -1.26 -8.25
CA PHE A 47 -5.99 -1.76 -6.93
C PHE A 47 -7.12 -0.91 -6.36
N ARG A 48 -7.96 -1.53 -5.54
CA ARG A 48 -8.94 -0.87 -4.70
C ARG A 48 -8.54 -1.03 -3.25
N ILE A 49 -8.63 0.04 -2.47
CA ILE A 49 -8.29 0.02 -1.05
C ILE A 49 -9.52 -0.51 -0.30
N GLU A 50 -9.49 -1.79 0.05
CA GLU A 50 -10.59 -2.41 0.81
C GLU A 50 -10.51 -2.13 2.31
N LYS A 51 -9.30 -1.97 2.84
CA LYS A 51 -9.07 -1.87 4.30
C LYS A 51 -7.75 -1.17 4.62
N LEU A 52 -7.74 -0.41 5.72
CA LEU A 52 -6.53 0.17 6.33
C LEU A 52 -6.49 -0.18 7.82
N VAL A 53 -5.39 -0.78 8.27
CA VAL A 53 -5.19 -1.19 9.67
C VAL A 53 -3.83 -0.71 10.14
N THR A 54 -3.77 -0.11 11.33
CA THR A 54 -2.51 0.27 11.96
C THR A 54 -1.88 -0.91 12.68
N ILE A 55 -0.59 -0.81 13.00
CA ILE A 55 0.10 -1.82 13.83
C ILE A 55 -0.50 -1.97 15.24
N HIS A 56 -1.33 -1.01 15.68
CA HIS A 56 -2.05 -1.05 16.95
C HIS A 56 -3.41 -1.75 16.84
N GLY A 57 -3.75 -2.27 15.65
CA GLY A 57 -5.02 -2.96 15.39
C GLY A 57 -6.19 -2.01 15.13
N GLU A 58 -5.94 -0.70 15.02
CA GLU A 58 -6.98 0.27 14.71
C GLU A 58 -7.31 0.24 13.22
N GLU A 59 -8.59 0.04 12.91
CA GLU A 59 -9.10 0.12 11.54
C GLU A 59 -9.45 1.56 11.21
N LEU A 60 -8.83 2.11 10.16
CA LEU A 60 -9.10 3.46 9.70
C LEU A 60 -10.27 3.44 8.72
N SER A 61 -11.43 3.84 9.22
CA SER A 61 -12.62 4.16 8.42
C SER A 61 -12.71 5.68 8.32
N LEU A 62 -12.19 6.25 7.23
CA LEU A 62 -12.45 7.65 6.87
C LEU A 62 -13.62 7.70 5.88
#